data_AF-W6Z0T5-F1
#
_entry.id   AF-W6Z0T5-F1
#
_cell.length_a   1.000
_cell.length_b   1.000
_cell.length_c   1.000
_cell.angle_alpha   90.00
_cell.angle_beta   90.00
_cell.angle_gamma   90.00
#
_symmetry.space_group_name_H-M   'P 1'
#
loop_
_entity.id
_entity.type
_entity.pdbx_description
1 polymer ?
#
loop_
_entity_poly.entity_id
_entity_poly.type
_entity_poly.pdbx_seq_one_letter_code
_entity_poly.pdbx_strand_id
1 'polypeptide(L)'
;MASTALIDADMAPTLQSILDQKTLRWIFVGGKGGVGKTTTSCSLAIQLAKHRRSVLLISTDPAHNLSDAFNQKFGKDARLINGFDNLSAMEIDPNGSIQDLLASGAEEGQDPMAGLGGMGSMMQDLAFSIPGVDEAMSFAEVLKQVKSMSYEVIIFDTAPTGHTLRFLQFPTVMEKALSKVSQLSRQFGPMLNSFLGSSGRLPNGQNMDELIQKMEALRETIGEVNGQFKDADLTTFVCVCIPEFLSLYETERMIQELNSYEIDTHSIVVNQLLFPKQSNPCEQCNARRKMQKKYLDQIEELYDEFNVVKMPLLVEEVRGKEKLEKFSEMLVNPFVPPQ
;
A
#
# COMPACT_ATOMS: atom_id res chain seq x y z
N MET A 1 -9.25 11.05 -25.47
CA MET A 1 -10.58 10.43 -25.46
C MET A 1 -10.79 9.92 -24.06
N ALA A 2 -11.74 10.50 -23.33
CA ALA A 2 -12.01 10.16 -21.94
C ALA A 2 -12.51 8.71 -21.88
N SER A 3 -11.87 7.89 -21.06
CA SER A 3 -12.36 6.56 -20.72
C SER A 3 -13.56 6.74 -19.81
N THR A 4 -14.75 6.79 -20.42
CA THR A 4 -16.02 6.55 -19.73
C THR A 4 -16.06 5.07 -19.37
N ALA A 5 -15.49 4.72 -18.21
CA ALA A 5 -15.93 3.55 -17.48
C ALA A 5 -17.44 3.73 -17.22
N LEU A 6 -18.20 2.68 -17.46
CA LEU A 6 -19.65 2.65 -17.30
C LEU A 6 -20.01 2.99 -15.84
N ILE A 7 -20.40 4.24 -15.59
CA ILE A 7 -20.96 4.68 -14.32
C ILE A 7 -22.40 4.13 -14.29
N ASP A 8 -22.57 2.96 -13.69
CA ASP A 8 -23.89 2.39 -13.44
C ASP A 8 -24.56 3.22 -12.34
N ALA A 9 -25.78 3.68 -12.61
CA ALA A 9 -26.45 4.78 -11.91
C ALA A 9 -27.08 4.41 -10.54
N ASP A 10 -26.50 3.46 -9.81
CA ASP A 10 -26.83 3.16 -8.41
C ASP A 10 -25.69 2.33 -7.81
N MET A 11 -24.65 2.98 -7.30
CA MET A 11 -23.50 2.31 -6.69
C MET A 11 -23.96 1.61 -5.40
N ALA A 12 -24.20 0.31 -5.50
CA ALA A 12 -24.62 -0.50 -4.35
C ALA A 12 -23.58 -0.37 -3.22
N PRO A 13 -23.99 -0.31 -1.93
CA PRO A 13 -23.09 -0.13 -0.79
C PRO A 13 -22.28 -1.41 -0.49
N THR A 14 -21.49 -1.87 -1.46
CA THR A 14 -20.75 -3.12 -1.49
C THR A 14 -19.41 -2.93 -2.21
N LEU A 15 -18.43 -3.80 -1.94
CA LEU A 15 -17.20 -3.90 -2.72
C LEU A 15 -17.30 -4.90 -3.88
N GLN A 16 -18.51 -5.24 -4.33
CA GLN A 16 -18.71 -6.26 -5.37
C GLN A 16 -18.05 -5.86 -6.70
N SER A 17 -18.09 -4.58 -7.05
CA SER A 17 -17.43 -4.01 -8.23
C SER A 17 -15.93 -4.34 -8.28
N ILE A 18 -15.23 -4.23 -7.14
CA ILE A 18 -13.81 -4.58 -7.02
C ILE A 18 -13.57 -6.07 -7.25
N LEU A 19 -14.46 -6.95 -6.76
CA LEU A 19 -14.34 -8.39 -6.95
C LEU A 19 -14.57 -8.80 -8.41
N ASP A 20 -15.51 -8.13 -9.08
CA ASP A 20 -15.90 -8.40 -10.46
C ASP A 20 -14.85 -7.90 -11.46
N GLN A 21 -14.10 -6.85 -11.12
CA GLN A 21 -13.04 -6.29 -11.95
C GLN A 21 -11.78 -7.15 -11.93
N LYS A 22 -11.75 -8.17 -12.81
CA LYS A 22 -10.64 -9.14 -12.94
C LYS A 22 -9.33 -8.55 -13.46
N THR A 23 -9.34 -7.31 -13.97
CA THR A 23 -8.13 -6.62 -14.44
C THR A 23 -7.29 -6.08 -13.29
N LEU A 24 -7.90 -5.80 -12.12
CA LEU A 24 -7.20 -5.24 -10.97
C LEU A 24 -6.06 -6.16 -10.52
N ARG A 25 -4.85 -5.62 -10.45
CA ARG A 25 -3.65 -6.29 -9.93
C ARG A 25 -3.24 -5.75 -8.57
N TRP A 26 -3.52 -4.49 -8.30
CA TRP A 26 -3.08 -3.78 -7.11
C TRP A 26 -4.29 -3.18 -6.39
N ILE A 27 -4.52 -3.57 -5.15
CA ILE A 27 -5.61 -3.03 -4.34
C ILE A 27 -5.01 -2.51 -3.04
N PHE A 28 -5.04 -1.20 -2.87
CA PHE A 28 -4.56 -0.55 -1.66
C PHE A 28 -5.71 -0.40 -0.67
N VAL A 29 -5.45 -0.65 0.61
CA VAL A 29 -6.41 -0.40 1.68
C VAL A 29 -5.77 0.54 2.69
N GLY A 30 -6.40 1.68 2.93
CA GLY A 30 -5.83 2.73 3.77
C GLY A 30 -6.86 3.56 4.53
N GLY A 31 -6.40 4.16 5.62
CA GLY A 31 -7.22 4.91 6.57
C GLY A 31 -6.37 5.48 7.70
N LYS A 32 -6.89 6.44 8.47
CA LYS A 32 -6.13 7.02 9.59
C LYS A 32 -6.65 6.55 10.94
N GLY A 33 -5.81 5.83 11.68
CA GLY A 33 -5.95 5.58 13.12
C GLY A 33 -7.10 4.65 13.53
N GLY A 34 -6.80 3.42 13.97
CA GLY A 34 -7.76 2.56 14.68
C GLY A 34 -9.07 2.18 13.95
N VAL A 35 -9.23 2.53 12.67
CA VAL A 35 -10.48 2.37 11.91
C VAL A 35 -10.78 0.95 11.41
N GLY A 36 -9.95 -0.04 11.73
CA GLY A 36 -10.14 -1.42 11.27
C GLY A 36 -9.61 -1.72 9.85
N LYS A 37 -8.53 -1.05 9.43
CA LYS A 37 -7.88 -1.26 8.11
C LYS A 37 -7.50 -2.72 7.91
N THR A 38 -6.67 -3.27 8.79
CA THR A 38 -6.19 -4.66 8.67
C THR A 38 -7.33 -5.66 8.61
N THR A 39 -8.38 -5.49 9.43
CA THR A 39 -9.58 -6.34 9.34
C THR A 39 -10.26 -6.24 7.98
N THR A 40 -10.35 -5.03 7.41
CA THR A 40 -10.91 -4.78 6.07
C THR A 40 -10.03 -5.39 4.99
N SER A 41 -8.70 -5.21 5.05
CA SER A 41 -7.71 -5.80 4.14
C SER A 41 -7.76 -7.33 4.13
N CYS A 42 -7.81 -7.95 5.33
CA CYS A 42 -7.97 -9.40 5.48
C CYS A 42 -9.28 -9.88 4.87
N SER A 43 -10.37 -9.17 5.15
CA SER A 43 -11.71 -9.53 4.69
C SER A 43 -11.85 -9.41 3.17
N LEU A 44 -11.29 -8.35 2.58
CA LEU A 44 -11.25 -8.17 1.14
C LEU A 44 -10.39 -9.24 0.46
N ALA A 45 -9.24 -9.58 1.03
CA ALA A 45 -8.39 -10.65 0.51
C ALA A 45 -9.07 -12.02 0.56
N ILE A 46 -9.84 -12.31 1.62
CA ILE A 46 -10.66 -13.53 1.72
C ILE A 46 -11.73 -13.58 0.64
N GLN A 47 -12.43 -12.47 0.38
CA GLN A 47 -13.42 -12.43 -0.70
C GLN A 47 -12.74 -12.59 -2.07
N LEU A 48 -11.64 -11.89 -2.33
CA LEU A 48 -10.88 -12.03 -3.58
C LEU A 48 -10.37 -13.46 -3.80
N ALA A 49 -9.98 -14.19 -2.74
CA ALA A 49 -9.53 -15.57 -2.84
C ALA A 49 -10.62 -16.51 -3.40
N LYS A 50 -11.90 -16.14 -3.31
CA LYS A 50 -13.00 -16.91 -3.92
C LYS A 50 -13.16 -16.64 -5.43
N HIS A 51 -12.67 -15.49 -5.91
CA HIS A 51 -12.90 -15.00 -7.27
C HIS A 51 -11.64 -14.99 -8.15
N ARG A 52 -10.45 -15.10 -7.54
CA ARG A 52 -9.13 -14.98 -8.20
C ARG A 52 -8.30 -16.25 -8.02
N ARG A 53 -7.42 -16.57 -8.97
CA ARG A 53 -6.59 -17.78 -8.95
C ARG A 53 -5.55 -17.76 -7.84
N SER A 54 -4.96 -16.59 -7.56
CA SER A 54 -3.96 -16.43 -6.50
C SER A 54 -3.96 -15.00 -5.96
N VAL A 55 -3.96 -14.88 -4.63
CA VAL A 55 -4.07 -13.62 -3.90
C VAL A 55 -2.92 -13.50 -2.91
N LEU A 56 -2.26 -12.34 -2.90
CA LEU A 56 -1.24 -12.00 -1.90
C LEU A 56 -1.70 -10.79 -1.08
N LEU A 57 -1.67 -10.93 0.24
CA LEU A 57 -1.91 -9.84 1.19
C LEU A 57 -0.58 -9.42 1.82
N ILE A 58 -0.19 -8.18 1.57
CA ILE A 58 1.05 -7.58 2.08
C ILE A 58 0.68 -6.56 3.13
N SER A 59 1.26 -6.67 4.33
CA SER A 59 1.19 -5.59 5.32
C SER A 59 2.50 -4.82 5.38
N THR A 60 2.38 -3.50 5.31
CA THR A 60 3.48 -2.56 5.59
C THR A 60 3.31 -1.88 6.96
N ASP A 61 2.34 -2.33 7.77
CA ASP A 61 2.08 -1.79 9.10
C ASP A 61 3.10 -2.40 10.10
N PRO A 62 3.94 -1.59 10.77
CA PRO A 62 4.94 -2.08 11.71
C PRO A 62 4.35 -2.79 12.93
N ALA A 63 3.04 -2.67 13.18
CA ALA A 63 2.38 -3.30 14.32
C ALA A 63 2.15 -4.82 14.15
N HIS A 64 2.50 -5.44 13.01
CA HIS A 64 2.31 -6.88 12.76
C HIS A 64 0.86 -7.37 12.97
N ASN A 65 -0.11 -6.49 12.66
CA ASN A 65 -1.54 -6.75 12.90
C ASN A 65 -2.09 -7.93 12.08
N LEU A 66 -1.44 -8.30 10.98
CA LEU A 66 -1.88 -9.36 10.09
C LEU A 66 -1.74 -10.73 10.74
N SER A 67 -0.64 -10.94 11.46
CA SER A 67 -0.40 -12.16 12.23
C SER A 67 -1.45 -12.38 13.31
N ASP A 68 -1.84 -11.31 14.01
CA ASP A 68 -2.89 -11.33 15.04
C ASP A 68 -4.29 -11.54 14.43
N ALA A 69 -4.56 -10.97 13.25
CA ALA A 69 -5.85 -11.12 12.58
C ALA A 69 -6.12 -12.58 12.20
N PHE A 70 -5.13 -13.28 11.63
CA PHE A 70 -5.27 -14.68 11.22
C PHE A 70 -4.91 -15.70 12.30
N ASN A 71 -4.40 -15.28 13.46
CA ASN A 71 -3.78 -16.16 14.47
C ASN A 71 -2.67 -17.05 13.87
N GLN A 72 -1.87 -16.47 12.97
CA GLN A 72 -0.80 -17.17 12.26
C GLN A 72 0.37 -16.21 12.07
N LYS A 73 1.59 -16.59 12.48
CA LYS A 73 2.76 -15.73 12.32
C LYS A 73 3.22 -15.64 10.87
N PHE A 74 3.32 -14.40 10.37
CA PHE A 74 3.90 -14.06 9.07
C PHE A 74 5.26 -13.36 9.24
N GLY A 75 5.95 -13.15 8.12
CA GLY A 75 7.25 -12.48 8.07
C GLY A 75 7.52 -11.98 6.65
N LYS A 76 8.79 -11.73 6.33
CA LYS A 76 9.23 -11.17 5.04
C LYS A 76 8.97 -12.07 3.83
N ASP A 77 8.76 -13.36 4.04
CA ASP A 77 8.46 -14.31 2.96
C ASP A 77 6.97 -14.59 2.86
N ALA A 78 6.45 -14.63 1.63
CA ALA A 78 5.07 -14.98 1.36
C ALA A 78 4.75 -16.39 1.86
N ARG A 79 3.73 -16.51 2.71
CA ARG A 79 3.31 -17.77 3.31
C ARG A 79 1.82 -17.98 3.15
N LEU A 80 1.42 -19.19 2.81
CA LEU A 80 0.02 -19.58 2.67
C LEU A 80 -0.73 -19.40 4.01
N ILE A 81 -1.92 -18.80 3.96
CA ILE A 81 -2.79 -18.64 5.13
C ILE A 81 -3.51 -19.96 5.39
N ASN A 82 -3.48 -20.42 6.64
CA ASN A 82 -4.10 -21.67 7.05
C ASN A 82 -5.60 -21.70 6.69
N GLY A 83 -6.00 -22.73 5.95
CA GLY A 83 -7.37 -22.92 5.50
C GLY A 83 -7.69 -22.26 4.15
N PHE A 84 -6.71 -21.73 3.43
CA PHE A 84 -6.84 -21.26 2.05
C PHE A 84 -5.78 -21.93 1.18
N ASP A 85 -6.12 -22.24 -0.07
CA ASP A 85 -5.19 -22.88 -1.02
C ASP A 85 -4.50 -21.88 -1.94
N ASN A 86 -5.03 -20.64 -2.00
CA ASN A 86 -4.63 -19.61 -2.95
C ASN A 86 -4.46 -18.21 -2.34
N LEU A 87 -4.57 -18.08 -1.01
CA LEU A 87 -4.37 -16.83 -0.28
C LEU A 87 -3.09 -16.91 0.55
N SER A 88 -2.13 -16.05 0.24
CA SER A 88 -0.87 -15.93 0.98
C SER A 88 -0.76 -14.57 1.64
N ALA A 89 0.02 -14.50 2.72
CA ALA A 89 0.30 -13.27 3.43
C ALA A 89 1.80 -13.09 3.68
N MET A 90 2.24 -11.84 3.71
CA MET A 90 3.58 -11.43 4.15
C MET A 90 3.53 -10.10 4.90
N GLU A 91 4.48 -9.91 5.80
CA GLU A 91 4.64 -8.68 6.57
C GLU A 91 6.03 -8.11 6.30
N ILE A 92 6.06 -6.85 5.90
CA ILE A 92 7.28 -6.18 5.50
C ILE A 92 7.48 -4.97 6.40
N ASP A 93 8.63 -4.94 7.06
CA ASP A 93 9.12 -3.76 7.73
C ASP A 93 10.05 -2.99 6.78
N PRO A 94 9.64 -1.80 6.29
CA PRO A 94 10.46 -1.00 5.40
C PRO A 94 11.78 -0.58 6.05
N ASN A 95 11.82 -0.38 7.36
CA ASN A 95 13.00 0.11 8.08
C ASN A 95 14.05 -0.98 8.27
N GLY A 96 13.61 -2.20 8.62
CA GLY A 96 14.51 -3.34 8.79
C GLY A 96 15.19 -3.78 7.50
N SER A 97 14.53 -3.62 6.36
CA SER A 97 15.05 -4.06 5.05
C SER A 97 16.25 -3.22 4.58
N ILE A 98 16.32 -1.95 4.96
CA ILE A 98 17.46 -1.07 4.63
C ILE A 98 18.66 -1.39 5.50
N GLN A 99 18.46 -1.65 6.80
CA GLN A 99 19.54 -2.11 7.66
C GLN A 99 20.15 -3.41 7.15
N ASP A 100 19.32 -4.37 6.71
CA ASP A 100 19.79 -5.62 6.12
C ASP A 100 20.56 -5.37 4.81
N LEU A 101 20.11 -4.46 3.94
CA LEU A 101 20.82 -4.09 2.70
C LEU A 101 22.17 -3.38 2.98
N LEU A 102 22.20 -2.48 3.96
CA LEU A 102 23.42 -1.79 4.37
C LEU A 102 24.39 -2.75 5.08
N ALA A 103 23.88 -3.69 5.87
CA ALA A 103 24.66 -4.71 6.56
C ALA A 103 25.21 -5.76 5.59
N SER A 104 24.43 -6.20 4.60
CA SER A 104 24.90 -7.13 3.56
C SER A 104 25.95 -6.49 2.65
N GLY A 105 25.84 -5.19 2.35
CA GLY A 105 26.93 -4.42 1.74
C GLY A 105 28.18 -4.33 2.63
N ALA A 106 28.03 -4.24 3.95
CA ALA A 106 29.16 -4.16 4.89
C ALA A 106 29.86 -5.52 5.14
N GLU A 107 29.11 -6.62 5.20
CA GLU A 107 29.65 -7.97 5.50
C GLU A 107 30.37 -8.62 4.33
N GLU A 108 30.03 -8.30 3.08
CA GLU A 108 30.75 -8.82 1.90
C GLU A 108 32.14 -8.19 1.70
N GLY A 109 32.56 -7.25 2.56
CA GLY A 109 33.75 -6.41 2.30
C GLY A 109 33.62 -5.57 1.01
N GLN A 110 32.43 -5.59 0.43
CA GLN A 110 31.98 -4.90 -0.76
C GLN A 110 30.97 -3.86 -0.32
N ASP A 111 31.35 -2.94 0.57
CA ASP A 111 30.69 -1.66 0.50
C ASP A 111 31.17 -1.08 -0.84
N PRO A 112 30.30 -1.00 -1.87
CA PRO A 112 30.69 -0.51 -3.20
C PRO A 112 31.32 0.89 -3.11
N MET A 113 31.04 1.59 -2.01
CA MET A 113 31.47 2.94 -1.68
C MET A 113 32.59 3.03 -0.62
N ALA A 114 32.91 1.98 0.15
CA ALA A 114 34.04 2.02 1.10
C ALA A 114 35.40 2.17 0.40
N GLY A 115 35.52 1.69 -0.84
CA GLY A 115 36.72 1.89 -1.67
C GLY A 115 36.89 3.31 -2.19
N LEU A 116 35.84 4.15 -2.14
CA LEU A 116 35.89 5.54 -2.60
C LEU A 116 36.42 6.53 -1.54
N GLY A 117 36.79 6.07 -0.35
CA GLY A 117 37.13 6.96 0.78
C GLY A 117 35.96 7.90 1.09
N GLY A 118 36.24 9.14 1.53
CA GLY A 118 35.20 10.13 1.85
C GLY A 118 34.24 10.52 0.71
N MET A 119 34.49 10.06 -0.52
CA MET A 119 33.58 10.21 -1.66
C MET A 119 32.46 9.15 -1.65
N GLY A 120 32.73 8.02 -0.98
CA GLY A 120 31.82 6.96 -0.54
C GLY A 120 30.63 7.51 0.25
N SER A 121 30.99 8.06 1.40
CA SER A 121 30.09 8.77 2.29
C SER A 121 29.43 9.96 1.62
N MET A 122 30.11 10.69 0.73
CA MET A 122 29.50 11.86 0.06
C MET A 122 28.40 11.49 -0.94
N MET A 123 28.54 10.39 -1.69
CA MET A 123 27.49 9.94 -2.61
C MET A 123 26.34 9.26 -1.87
N GLN A 124 26.65 8.58 -0.76
CA GLN A 124 25.67 8.11 0.20
C GLN A 124 24.90 9.30 0.77
N ASP A 125 25.57 10.26 1.40
CA ASP A 125 24.98 11.51 1.91
C ASP A 125 24.17 12.26 0.84
N LEU A 126 24.59 12.26 -0.44
CA LEU A 126 23.83 12.84 -1.55
C LEU A 126 22.58 12.02 -1.92
N ALA A 127 22.64 10.69 -1.93
CA ALA A 127 21.47 9.85 -2.17
C ALA A 127 20.47 9.95 -1.01
N PHE A 128 20.97 9.90 0.23
CA PHE A 128 20.22 10.10 1.48
C PHE A 128 19.77 11.57 1.69
N SER A 129 20.36 12.54 0.96
CA SER A 129 19.94 13.95 1.05
C SER A 129 18.57 14.22 0.43
N ILE A 130 18.07 13.31 -0.41
CA ILE A 130 16.73 13.39 -0.97
C ILE A 130 15.77 12.74 0.03
N PRO A 131 14.90 13.52 0.72
CA PRO A 131 13.98 12.95 1.69
C PRO A 131 13.08 11.91 1.02
N GLY A 132 12.99 10.72 1.60
CA GLY A 132 12.12 9.65 1.08
C GLY A 132 12.80 8.61 0.19
N VAL A 133 14.09 8.79 -0.17
CA VAL A 133 14.81 7.80 -1.02
C VAL A 133 15.01 6.47 -0.31
N ASP A 134 15.28 6.51 0.99
CA ASP A 134 15.48 5.33 1.83
C ASP A 134 14.24 4.45 1.81
N GLU A 135 13.10 5.06 2.14
CA GLU A 135 11.80 4.40 2.10
C GLU A 135 11.49 3.89 0.69
N ALA A 136 11.75 4.69 -0.36
CA ALA A 136 11.49 4.31 -1.74
C ALA A 136 12.34 3.11 -2.22
N MET A 137 13.60 3.00 -1.80
CA MET A 137 14.48 1.88 -2.12
C MET A 137 14.01 0.58 -1.47
N SER A 138 13.60 0.65 -0.20
CA SER A 138 13.00 -0.49 0.50
C SER A 138 11.79 -1.01 -0.27
N PHE A 139 10.92 -0.11 -0.74
CA PHE A 139 9.74 -0.48 -1.52
C PHE A 139 10.04 -1.02 -2.91
N ALA A 140 11.07 -0.52 -3.59
CA ALA A 140 11.49 -1.05 -4.89
C ALA A 140 11.87 -2.54 -4.79
N GLU A 141 12.55 -2.94 -3.71
CA GLU A 141 12.91 -4.34 -3.49
C GLU A 141 11.68 -5.21 -3.18
N VAL A 142 10.73 -4.70 -2.39
CA VAL A 142 9.43 -5.36 -2.17
C VAL A 142 8.70 -5.60 -3.49
N LEU A 143 8.58 -4.58 -4.33
CA LEU A 143 7.87 -4.70 -5.60
C LEU A 143 8.54 -5.67 -6.56
N LYS A 144 9.88 -5.70 -6.57
CA LYS A 144 10.66 -6.66 -7.34
C LYS A 144 10.42 -8.09 -6.84
N GLN A 145 10.45 -8.31 -5.53
CA GLN A 145 10.14 -9.61 -4.93
C GLN A 145 8.71 -10.05 -5.27
N VAL A 146 7.74 -9.14 -5.14
CA VAL A 146 6.32 -9.41 -5.41
C VAL A 146 6.05 -9.69 -6.90
N LYS A 147 6.65 -8.92 -7.82
CA LYS A 147 6.56 -9.18 -9.27
C LYS A 147 7.07 -10.59 -9.62
N SER A 148 8.10 -11.09 -8.94
CA SER A 148 8.65 -12.43 -9.19
C SER A 148 7.70 -13.57 -8.78
N MET A 149 6.81 -13.34 -7.81
CA MET A 149 5.93 -14.37 -7.26
C MET A 149 4.67 -14.66 -8.11
N SER A 150 4.38 -13.84 -9.13
CA SER A 150 3.31 -14.10 -10.13
C SER A 150 1.90 -14.33 -9.54
N TYR A 151 1.54 -13.59 -8.48
CA TYR A 151 0.17 -13.54 -7.95
C TYR A 151 -0.76 -12.78 -8.91
N GLU A 152 -2.04 -13.17 -8.97
CA GLU A 152 -3.02 -12.53 -9.85
C GLU A 152 -3.45 -11.15 -9.35
N VAL A 153 -3.62 -11.01 -8.03
CA VAL A 153 -3.93 -9.74 -7.38
C VAL A 153 -3.19 -9.64 -6.04
N ILE A 154 -2.76 -8.42 -5.71
CA ILE A 154 -2.02 -8.09 -4.50
C ILE A 154 -2.78 -7.01 -3.74
N ILE A 155 -3.05 -7.27 -2.47
CA ILE A 155 -3.68 -6.33 -1.55
C ILE A 155 -2.59 -5.76 -0.64
N PHE A 156 -2.51 -4.44 -0.55
CA PHE A 156 -1.62 -3.76 0.39
C PHE A 156 -2.43 -3.25 1.59
N ASP A 157 -2.19 -3.84 2.76
CA ASP A 157 -2.59 -3.29 4.06
C ASP A 157 -1.60 -2.21 4.47
N THR A 158 -1.99 -0.97 4.24
CA THR A 158 -1.06 0.14 4.32
C THR A 158 -0.85 0.63 5.76
N ALA A 159 0.31 1.24 6.01
CA ALA A 159 0.61 1.94 7.25
C ALA A 159 -0.37 3.13 7.48
N PRO A 160 -0.33 3.82 8.64
CA PRO A 160 -1.10 5.06 8.81
C PRO A 160 -0.77 6.10 7.72
N THR A 161 -1.81 6.79 7.26
CA THR A 161 -1.91 7.61 6.04
C THR A 161 -0.68 8.43 5.63
N GLY A 162 0.00 9.07 6.57
CA GLY A 162 1.16 9.92 6.29
C GLY A 162 2.37 9.21 5.68
N HIS A 163 2.55 7.91 5.95
CA HIS A 163 3.64 7.10 5.38
C HIS A 163 3.21 6.35 4.11
N THR A 164 1.93 6.01 4.00
CA THR A 164 1.35 5.30 2.84
C THR A 164 1.33 6.14 1.58
N LEU A 165 1.02 7.43 1.68
CA LEU A 165 1.02 8.28 0.48
C LEU A 165 2.45 8.52 -0.02
N ARG A 166 3.47 8.41 0.86
CA ARG A 166 4.87 8.36 0.43
C ARG A 166 5.21 7.08 -0.33
N PHE A 167 4.60 5.94 0.02
CA PHE A 167 4.68 4.72 -0.78
C PHE A 167 4.22 4.98 -2.21
N LEU A 168 3.08 5.64 -2.41
CA LEU A 168 2.56 5.91 -3.76
C LEU A 168 3.36 6.99 -4.52
N GLN A 169 4.07 7.87 -3.82
CA GLN A 169 4.99 8.85 -4.40
C GLN A 169 6.36 8.28 -4.77
N PHE A 170 6.71 7.07 -4.31
CA PHE A 170 8.04 6.48 -4.49
C PHE A 170 8.52 6.55 -5.95
N PRO A 171 7.69 6.30 -6.99
CA PRO A 171 8.20 6.30 -8.35
C PRO A 171 8.67 7.68 -8.80
N THR A 172 7.93 8.71 -8.38
CA THR A 172 8.22 10.10 -8.71
C THR A 172 9.47 10.58 -7.96
N VAL A 173 9.64 10.18 -6.70
CA VAL A 173 10.83 10.51 -5.89
C VAL A 173 12.08 9.85 -6.50
N MET A 174 11.99 8.56 -6.84
CA MET A 174 13.09 7.83 -7.45
C MET A 174 13.43 8.34 -8.84
N GLU A 175 12.45 8.70 -9.67
CA GLU A 175 12.73 9.28 -10.98
C GLU A 175 13.48 10.62 -10.85
N LYS A 176 13.08 11.47 -9.89
CA LYS A 176 13.80 12.72 -9.59
C LYS A 176 15.24 12.45 -9.12
N ALA A 177 15.42 11.47 -8.23
CA ALA A 177 16.73 11.08 -7.73
C ALA A 177 17.64 10.57 -8.86
N LEU A 178 17.15 9.62 -9.67
CA LEU A 178 17.87 9.06 -10.81
C LEU A 178 18.20 10.13 -11.86
N SER A 179 17.26 11.05 -12.13
CA SER A 179 17.48 12.19 -13.03
C SER A 179 18.60 13.10 -12.51
N LYS A 180 18.62 13.38 -11.19
CA LYS A 180 19.66 14.21 -10.58
C LYS A 180 21.02 13.54 -10.61
N VAL A 181 21.09 12.24 -10.30
CA VAL A 181 22.32 11.45 -10.39
C VAL A 181 22.83 11.40 -11.82
N SER A 182 21.95 11.18 -12.81
CA SER A 182 22.31 11.20 -14.23
C SER A 182 22.85 12.56 -14.67
N GLN A 183 22.23 13.67 -14.22
CA GLN A 183 22.71 15.02 -14.50
C GLN A 183 24.10 15.27 -13.91
N LEU A 184 24.31 14.88 -12.65
CA LEU A 184 25.61 15.01 -11.97
C LEU A 184 26.68 14.13 -12.64
N SER A 185 26.35 12.88 -12.97
CA SER A 185 27.24 11.97 -13.68
C SER A 185 27.65 12.54 -15.05
N ARG A 186 26.75 13.19 -15.78
CA ARG A 186 27.10 13.88 -17.04
C ARG A 186 28.00 15.09 -16.83
N GLN A 187 27.81 15.85 -15.75
CA GLN A 187 28.60 17.05 -15.44
C GLN A 187 30.00 16.72 -14.92
N PHE A 188 30.12 15.71 -14.05
CA PHE A 188 31.37 15.33 -13.39
C PHE A 188 32.06 14.13 -14.04
N GLY A 189 31.39 13.38 -14.90
CA GLY A 189 31.90 12.20 -15.59
C GLY A 189 33.22 12.42 -16.35
N PRO A 190 33.38 13.51 -17.13
CA PRO A 190 34.64 13.80 -17.81
C PRO A 190 35.82 14.05 -16.84
N MET A 191 35.53 14.67 -15.69
CA MET A 191 36.51 14.93 -14.63
C MET A 191 36.87 13.65 -13.87
N LEU A 192 35.87 12.82 -13.54
CA LEU A 192 36.04 11.51 -12.92
C LEU A 192 36.82 10.53 -13.80
N ASN A 193 36.53 10.48 -15.11
CA ASN A 193 37.29 9.67 -16.07
C ASN A 193 38.74 10.17 -16.23
N SER A 194 38.97 11.47 -16.09
CA SER A 194 40.33 12.04 -16.11
C SER A 194 41.10 11.73 -14.82
N PHE A 195 40.40 11.59 -13.68
CA PHE A 195 41.00 11.31 -12.37
C PHE A 195 41.21 9.80 -12.12
N LEU A 196 40.29 8.94 -12.58
CA LEU A 196 40.37 7.48 -12.45
C LEU A 196 41.28 6.81 -13.50
N GLY A 197 41.77 7.58 -14.48
CA GLY A 197 42.65 7.08 -15.54
C GLY A 197 41.95 6.15 -16.54
N SER A 198 42.70 5.68 -17.55
CA SER A 198 42.22 4.89 -18.71
C SER A 198 41.58 3.53 -18.39
N SER A 199 41.44 3.17 -17.11
CA SER A 199 40.86 1.91 -16.67
C SER A 199 39.34 1.99 -16.47
N GLY A 200 38.74 3.20 -16.36
CA GLY A 200 37.28 3.38 -16.22
C GLY A 200 36.67 2.70 -14.98
N ARG A 201 37.52 2.23 -14.07
CA ARG A 201 37.18 1.42 -12.90
C ARG A 201 37.25 2.28 -11.66
N LEU A 202 36.19 2.22 -10.86
CA LEU A 202 36.21 2.72 -9.49
C LEU A 202 37.26 1.92 -8.68
N PRO A 203 37.78 2.45 -7.56
CA PRO A 203 38.75 1.76 -6.70
C PRO A 203 38.34 0.33 -6.28
N ASN A 204 37.03 0.04 -6.28
CA ASN A 204 36.42 -1.25 -5.97
C ASN A 204 36.22 -2.20 -7.18
N GLY A 205 36.76 -1.89 -8.36
CA GLY A 205 36.70 -2.77 -9.53
C GLY A 205 35.35 -2.80 -10.27
N GLN A 206 34.35 -2.05 -9.81
CA GLN A 206 33.06 -1.88 -10.48
C GLN A 206 33.21 -0.98 -11.71
N ASN A 207 32.63 -1.41 -12.82
CA ASN A 207 32.58 -0.64 -14.06
C ASN A 207 31.45 0.38 -13.97
N MET A 208 31.75 1.65 -14.23
CA MET A 208 30.75 2.73 -14.25
C MET A 208 29.56 2.43 -15.20
N ASP A 209 29.83 1.76 -16.32
CA ASP A 209 28.80 1.36 -17.29
C ASP A 209 27.81 0.35 -16.71
N GLU A 210 28.27 -0.58 -15.86
CA GLU A 210 27.42 -1.57 -15.21
C GLU A 210 26.50 -0.91 -14.16
N LEU A 211 27.02 0.09 -13.43
CA LEU A 211 26.23 0.87 -12.49
C LEU A 211 25.13 1.66 -13.21
N ILE A 212 25.47 2.30 -14.33
CA ILE A 212 24.51 3.05 -15.16
C ILE A 212 23.41 2.13 -15.70
N GLN A 213 23.77 0.95 -16.22
CA GLN A 213 22.79 -0.04 -16.69
C GLN A 213 21.84 -0.50 -15.58
N LYS A 214 22.36 -0.77 -14.37
CA LYS A 214 21.51 -1.13 -13.21
C LYS A 214 20.56 0.01 -12.84
N MET A 215 21.02 1.27 -12.90
CA MET A 215 20.18 2.43 -12.63
C MET A 215 19.08 2.63 -13.70
N GLU A 216 19.39 2.39 -14.98
CA GLU A 216 18.41 2.46 -16.07
C GLU A 216 17.34 1.36 -15.95
N ALA A 217 17.75 0.12 -15.66
CA ALA A 217 16.82 -0.99 -15.42
C ALA A 217 15.90 -0.73 -14.22
N LEU A 218 16.44 -0.15 -13.15
CA LEU A 218 15.66 0.29 -12.00
C LEU A 218 14.67 1.38 -12.41
N ARG A 219 15.10 2.38 -13.18
CA ARG A 219 14.23 3.45 -13.68
C ARG A 219 13.06 2.90 -14.50
N GLU A 220 13.33 1.97 -15.41
CA GLU A 220 12.31 1.35 -16.25
C GLU A 220 11.29 0.58 -15.40
N THR A 221 11.76 -0.25 -14.47
CA THR A 221 10.91 -1.00 -13.53
C THR A 221 9.99 -0.06 -12.73
N ILE A 222 10.53 1.06 -12.27
CA ILE A 222 9.80 2.07 -11.51
C ILE A 222 8.76 2.77 -12.39
N GLY A 223 9.13 3.13 -13.62
CA GLY A 223 8.23 3.74 -14.59
C GLY A 223 7.05 2.83 -14.93
N GLU A 224 7.30 1.53 -15.12
CA GLU A 224 6.24 0.54 -15.33
C GLU A 224 5.27 0.46 -14.15
N VAL A 225 5.79 0.39 -12.91
CA VAL A 225 4.94 0.30 -11.71
C VAL A 225 4.10 1.57 -11.56
N ASN A 226 4.69 2.74 -11.77
CA ASN A 226 3.96 4.00 -11.73
C ASN A 226 2.84 4.04 -12.78
N GLY A 227 3.13 3.56 -13.99
CA GLY A 227 2.12 3.44 -15.05
C GLY A 227 0.97 2.53 -14.63
N GLN A 228 1.25 1.41 -13.97
CA GLN A 228 0.21 0.50 -13.45
C GLN A 228 -0.58 1.12 -12.30
N PHE A 229 0.05 1.88 -11.41
CA PHE A 229 -0.63 2.53 -10.27
C PHE A 229 -1.61 3.61 -10.71
N LYS A 230 -1.32 4.27 -11.83
CA LYS A 230 -2.20 5.29 -12.44
C LYS A 230 -3.29 4.73 -13.36
N ASP A 231 -3.25 3.42 -13.62
CA ASP A 231 -4.24 2.75 -14.46
C ASP A 231 -5.39 2.22 -13.59
N ALA A 232 -6.56 2.85 -13.71
CA ALA A 232 -7.77 2.48 -12.97
C ALA A 232 -8.27 1.06 -13.28
N ASP A 233 -7.85 0.47 -14.41
CA ASP A 233 -8.16 -0.94 -14.72
C ASP A 233 -7.25 -1.90 -13.94
N LEU A 234 -6.09 -1.45 -13.48
CA LEU A 234 -5.08 -2.28 -12.80
C LEU A 234 -4.97 -1.98 -11.31
N THR A 235 -5.24 -0.76 -10.88
CA THR A 235 -5.02 -0.30 -9.51
C THR A 235 -6.21 0.48 -9.00
N THR A 236 -6.61 0.16 -7.77
CA THR A 236 -7.61 0.96 -7.03
C THR A 236 -7.24 1.08 -5.55
N PHE A 237 -7.81 2.08 -4.89
CA PHE A 237 -7.64 2.34 -3.47
C PHE A 237 -9.00 2.25 -2.75
N VAL A 238 -9.03 1.50 -1.65
CA VAL A 238 -10.18 1.39 -0.74
C VAL A 238 -9.89 2.20 0.53
N CYS A 239 -10.64 3.27 0.73
CA CYS A 239 -10.54 4.08 1.94
C CYS A 239 -11.34 3.44 3.09
N VAL A 240 -10.78 3.42 4.29
CA VAL A 240 -11.42 2.90 5.50
C VAL A 240 -11.51 4.01 6.53
N CYS A 241 -12.70 4.24 7.07
CA CYS A 241 -12.94 5.29 8.05
C CYS A 241 -13.96 4.86 9.12
N ILE A 242 -14.14 5.70 10.12
CA ILE A 242 -15.24 5.62 11.08
C ILE A 242 -16.10 6.88 10.98
N PRO A 243 -17.39 6.84 11.34
CA PRO A 243 -18.32 7.97 11.20
C PRO A 243 -18.11 9.03 12.30
N GLU A 244 -16.94 9.67 12.28
CA GLU A 244 -16.52 10.74 13.18
C GLU A 244 -15.82 11.86 12.41
N PHE A 245 -15.95 13.09 12.90
CA PHE A 245 -15.42 14.28 12.22
C PHE A 245 -13.95 14.15 11.80
N LEU A 246 -13.06 13.80 12.74
CA LEU A 246 -11.63 13.76 12.45
C LEU A 246 -11.28 12.63 11.47
N SER A 247 -11.97 11.48 11.57
CA SER A 247 -11.77 10.39 10.61
C SER A 247 -12.25 10.76 9.22
N LEU A 248 -13.38 11.47 9.11
CA LEU A 248 -13.91 11.94 7.83
C LEU A 248 -12.98 12.96 7.18
N TYR A 249 -12.54 13.96 7.95
CA TYR A 249 -11.60 14.99 7.48
C TYR A 249 -10.30 14.39 6.93
N GLU A 250 -9.76 13.38 7.61
CA GLU A 250 -8.52 12.71 7.20
C GLU A 250 -8.73 11.78 5.99
N THR A 251 -9.94 11.24 5.82
CA THR A 251 -10.31 10.46 4.64
C THR A 251 -10.46 11.37 3.42
N GLU A 252 -11.10 12.53 3.57
CA GLU A 252 -11.22 13.54 2.51
C GLU A 252 -9.85 14.00 2.04
N ARG A 253 -8.96 14.36 2.98
CA ARG A 253 -7.59 14.73 2.65
C ARG A 253 -6.85 13.62 1.91
N MET A 254 -7.03 12.36 2.33
CA MET A 254 -6.44 11.22 1.63
C MET A 254 -6.94 11.11 0.20
N ILE A 255 -8.25 11.21 -0.02
CA ILE A 255 -8.85 11.14 -1.36
C ILE A 255 -8.32 12.26 -2.27
N GLN A 256 -8.20 13.49 -1.73
CA GLN A 256 -7.59 14.61 -2.46
C GLN A 256 -6.13 14.34 -2.83
N GLU A 257 -5.35 13.76 -1.92
CA GLU A 257 -3.95 13.39 -2.19
C GLU A 257 -3.86 12.24 -3.22
N LEU A 258 -4.72 11.22 -3.15
CA LEU A 258 -4.79 10.14 -4.15
C LEU A 258 -5.11 10.67 -5.55
N ASN A 259 -6.09 11.57 -5.65
CA ASN A 259 -6.42 12.25 -6.91
C ASN A 259 -5.24 13.04 -7.47
N SER A 260 -4.45 13.70 -6.61
CA SER A 260 -3.24 14.42 -7.02
C SER A 260 -2.13 13.50 -7.56
N TYR A 261 -2.16 12.21 -7.20
CA TYR A 261 -1.26 11.19 -7.73
C TYR A 261 -1.84 10.40 -8.90
N GLU A 262 -3.06 10.74 -9.34
CA GLU A 262 -3.80 10.06 -10.40
C GLU A 262 -4.06 8.58 -10.08
N ILE A 263 -4.32 8.27 -8.80
CA ILE A 263 -4.66 6.91 -8.36
C ILE A 263 -6.16 6.82 -8.17
N ASP A 264 -6.75 5.82 -8.80
CA ASP A 264 -8.18 5.55 -8.72
C ASP A 264 -8.61 5.20 -7.28
N THR A 265 -9.74 5.80 -6.87
CA THR A 265 -10.43 5.50 -5.62
C THR A 265 -11.92 5.73 -5.83
N HIS A 266 -12.72 4.71 -5.60
CA HIS A 266 -14.17 4.74 -5.80
C HIS A 266 -14.92 3.93 -4.73
N SER A 267 -14.27 3.59 -3.62
CA SER A 267 -14.84 2.79 -2.54
C SER A 267 -14.41 3.27 -1.15
N ILE A 268 -15.39 3.41 -0.24
CA ILE A 268 -15.18 3.77 1.16
C ILE A 268 -15.85 2.74 2.06
N VAL A 269 -15.11 2.19 3.02
CA VAL A 269 -15.63 1.31 4.07
C VAL A 269 -15.76 2.09 5.38
N VAL A 270 -17.00 2.25 5.85
CA VAL A 270 -17.32 2.90 7.12
C VAL A 270 -17.50 1.84 8.20
N ASN A 271 -16.49 1.70 9.06
CA ASN A 271 -16.46 0.72 10.13
C ASN A 271 -17.09 1.22 11.45
N GLN A 272 -17.29 0.28 12.37
CA GLN A 272 -17.73 0.52 13.76
C GLN A 272 -19.08 1.25 13.87
N LEU A 273 -19.98 1.03 12.92
CA LEU A 273 -21.33 1.58 12.98
C LEU A 273 -22.16 0.89 14.06
N LEU A 274 -22.80 1.69 14.91
CA LEU A 274 -23.66 1.20 15.98
C LEU A 274 -25.08 0.99 15.47
N PHE A 275 -25.53 -0.26 15.51
CA PHE A 275 -26.91 -0.66 15.26
C PHE A 275 -27.51 -1.30 16.52
N PRO A 276 -27.78 -0.53 17.59
CA PRO A 276 -28.39 -1.07 18.80
C PRO A 276 -29.81 -1.57 18.50
N LYS A 277 -30.14 -2.75 19.02
CA LYS A 277 -31.51 -3.31 18.97
C LYS A 277 -32.50 -2.37 19.64
N GLN A 278 -33.73 -2.32 19.13
CA GLN A 278 -34.80 -1.51 19.75
C GLN A 278 -35.03 -1.85 21.22
N SER A 279 -34.80 -3.12 21.59
CA SER A 279 -34.95 -3.61 22.96
C SER A 279 -33.84 -3.18 23.93
N ASN A 280 -32.79 -2.49 23.48
CA ASN A 280 -31.66 -2.08 24.32
C ASN A 280 -31.68 -0.56 24.60
N PRO A 281 -32.11 -0.11 25.80
CA PRO A 281 -32.25 1.30 26.15
C PRO A 281 -30.91 1.96 26.54
N CYS A 282 -29.80 1.62 25.88
CA CYS A 282 -28.51 2.23 26.15
C CYS A 282 -28.48 3.70 25.69
N GLU A 283 -28.55 4.64 26.62
CA GLU A 283 -28.54 6.09 26.35
C GLU A 283 -27.29 6.52 25.58
N GLN A 284 -26.11 6.10 26.06
CA GLN A 284 -24.83 6.45 25.43
C GLN A 284 -24.70 5.89 24.01
N CYS A 285 -25.17 4.65 23.79
CA CYS A 285 -25.14 4.02 22.47
C CYS A 285 -26.06 4.74 21.48
N ASN A 286 -27.25 5.16 21.94
CA ASN A 286 -28.20 5.92 21.13
C ASN A 286 -27.68 7.33 20.82
N ALA A 287 -27.06 8.01 21.79
CA ALA A 287 -26.40 9.29 21.58
C ALA A 287 -25.26 9.15 20.55
N ARG A 288 -24.42 8.13 20.70
CA ARG A 288 -23.32 7.85 19.76
C ARG A 288 -23.85 7.54 18.36
N ARG A 289 -24.87 6.68 18.23
CA ARG A 289 -25.52 6.38 16.93
C ARG A 289 -26.08 7.64 16.26
N LYS A 290 -26.69 8.57 17.01
CA LYS A 290 -27.16 9.85 16.45
C LYS A 290 -26.01 10.69 15.89
N MET A 291 -24.87 10.73 16.58
CA MET A 291 -23.66 11.39 16.07
C MET A 291 -23.13 10.70 14.82
N GLN A 292 -23.02 9.37 14.85
CA GLN A 292 -22.56 8.59 13.69
C GLN A 292 -23.48 8.79 12.48
N LYS A 293 -24.80 8.80 12.68
CA LYS A 293 -25.77 9.05 11.61
C LYS A 293 -25.54 10.39 10.93
N LYS A 294 -25.31 11.47 11.69
CA LYS A 294 -24.99 12.78 11.12
C LYS A 294 -23.79 12.72 10.18
N TYR A 295 -22.70 12.06 10.57
CA TYR A 295 -21.51 11.96 9.73
C TYR A 295 -21.68 10.96 8.58
N LEU A 296 -22.43 9.89 8.78
CA LEU A 296 -22.75 8.94 7.72
C LEU A 296 -23.59 9.61 6.62
N ASP A 297 -24.61 10.38 7.00
CA ASP A 297 -25.44 11.14 6.07
C ASP A 297 -24.56 12.14 5.26
N GLN A 298 -23.54 12.77 5.90
CA GLN A 298 -22.57 13.61 5.19
C GLN A 298 -21.65 12.84 4.24
N ILE A 299 -21.21 11.63 4.61
CA ILE A 299 -20.38 10.77 3.73
C ILE A 299 -21.18 10.40 2.48
N GLU A 300 -22.45 10.02 2.65
CA GLU A 300 -23.33 9.65 1.54
C GLU A 300 -23.61 10.84 0.60
N GLU A 301 -23.72 12.06 1.13
CA GLU A 301 -23.90 13.27 0.32
C GLU A 301 -22.61 13.69 -0.41
N LEU A 302 -21.45 13.57 0.23
CA LEU A 302 -20.16 14.00 -0.34
C LEU A 302 -19.59 13.00 -1.35
N TYR A 303 -19.93 11.72 -1.21
CA TYR A 303 -19.36 10.63 -1.99
C TYR A 303 -20.46 9.78 -2.62
N ASP A 304 -21.43 10.42 -3.26
CA ASP A 304 -22.53 9.79 -4.00
C ASP A 304 -22.04 8.95 -5.19
N GLU A 305 -20.89 9.30 -5.75
CA GLU A 305 -20.19 8.53 -6.80
C GLU A 305 -19.29 7.40 -6.24
N PHE A 306 -19.28 7.14 -4.93
CA PHE A 306 -18.47 6.07 -4.31
C PHE A 306 -19.34 4.91 -3.81
N ASN A 307 -18.76 3.71 -3.80
CA ASN A 307 -19.33 2.58 -3.07
C ASN A 307 -19.10 2.78 -1.57
N VAL A 308 -20.11 3.29 -0.85
CA VAL A 308 -20.04 3.51 0.61
C VAL A 308 -20.55 2.28 1.36
N VAL A 309 -19.64 1.42 1.80
CA VAL A 309 -19.94 0.16 2.51
C VAL A 309 -20.07 0.40 4.01
N LYS A 310 -21.17 -0.08 4.60
CA LYS A 310 -21.52 0.14 6.01
C LYS A 310 -21.26 -1.10 6.84
N MET A 311 -20.24 -1.06 7.69
CA MET A 311 -19.82 -2.20 8.49
C MET A 311 -20.17 -2.00 9.98
N PRO A 312 -20.89 -2.95 10.60
CA PRO A 312 -21.31 -2.83 11.99
C PRO A 312 -20.14 -3.00 12.97
N LEU A 313 -20.24 -2.38 14.14
CA LEU A 313 -19.44 -2.75 15.30
C LEU A 313 -19.89 -4.12 15.81
N LEU A 314 -18.97 -5.09 15.85
CA LEU A 314 -19.24 -6.41 16.41
C LEU A 314 -18.96 -6.46 17.92
N VAL A 315 -19.59 -7.43 18.60
CA VAL A 315 -19.45 -7.64 20.05
C VAL A 315 -18.12 -8.29 20.42
N GLU A 316 -17.55 -9.06 19.50
CA GLU A 316 -16.28 -9.75 19.68
C GLU A 316 -15.25 -9.23 18.68
N GLU A 317 -13.97 -9.32 19.04
CA GLU A 317 -12.89 -9.03 18.11
C GLU A 317 -12.92 -9.99 16.92
N VAL A 318 -12.65 -9.44 15.73
CA VAL A 318 -12.60 -10.19 14.47
C VAL A 318 -11.21 -10.80 14.30
N ARG A 319 -10.97 -11.90 15.02
CA ARG A 319 -9.72 -12.67 14.94
C ARG A 319 -9.98 -14.12 14.56
N GLY A 320 -9.06 -14.68 13.81
CA GLY A 320 -9.13 -16.03 13.27
C GLY A 320 -9.98 -16.12 12.00
N LYS A 321 -9.68 -17.14 11.20
CA LYS A 321 -10.27 -17.37 9.88
C LYS A 321 -11.81 -17.27 9.89
N GLU A 322 -12.48 -18.03 10.76
CA GLU A 322 -13.96 -18.13 10.74
C GLU A 322 -14.66 -16.79 10.98
N LYS A 323 -14.12 -15.98 11.90
CA LYS A 323 -14.68 -14.65 12.20
C LYS A 323 -14.40 -13.66 11.08
N LEU A 324 -13.20 -13.72 10.48
CA LEU A 324 -12.84 -12.90 9.33
C LEU A 324 -13.71 -13.25 8.11
N GLU A 325 -13.93 -14.54 7.83
CA GLU A 325 -14.83 -14.99 6.76
C GLU A 325 -16.24 -14.44 6.98
N LYS A 326 -16.80 -14.61 8.18
CA LYS A 326 -18.13 -14.08 8.51
C LYS A 326 -18.20 -12.56 8.40
N PHE A 327 -17.16 -11.84 8.82
CA PHE A 327 -17.10 -10.38 8.69
C PHE A 327 -17.00 -9.96 7.22
N SER A 328 -16.24 -10.70 6.42
CA SER A 328 -16.01 -10.40 5.00
C SER A 328 -17.26 -10.49 4.14
N GLU A 329 -18.23 -11.34 4.51
CA GLU A 329 -19.52 -11.41 3.80
C GLU A 329 -20.26 -10.08 3.81
N MET A 330 -20.07 -9.24 4.84
CA MET A 330 -20.73 -7.94 4.93
C MET A 330 -20.12 -6.88 3.99
N LEU A 331 -18.95 -7.15 3.39
CA LEU A 331 -18.37 -6.28 2.36
C LEU A 331 -19.10 -6.42 1.02
N VAL A 332 -19.72 -7.57 0.76
CA VAL A 332 -20.40 -7.89 -0.50
C VAL A 332 -21.92 -7.96 -0.34
N ASN A 333 -22.39 -8.34 0.84
CA ASN A 333 -23.80 -8.37 1.20
C ASN A 333 -24.08 -7.25 2.21
N PRO A 334 -24.84 -6.20 1.86
CA PRO A 334 -25.12 -5.10 2.77
C PRO A 334 -25.68 -5.58 4.11
N PHE A 335 -25.05 -5.17 5.21
CA PHE A 335 -25.49 -5.55 6.55
C PHE A 335 -26.89 -5.01 6.83
N VAL A 336 -27.81 -5.91 7.22
CA VAL A 336 -29.16 -5.54 7.67
C VAL A 336 -29.20 -5.53 9.20
N PRO A 337 -29.45 -4.38 9.83
CA PRO A 337 -29.57 -4.29 11.28
C PRO A 337 -30.66 -5.22 11.83
N PRO A 338 -30.41 -5.92 12.96
CA PRO A 338 -31.47 -6.66 13.64
C PRO A 338 -32.57 -5.69 14.10
N GLN A 339 -33.83 -6.07 13.87
CA GLN A 339 -35.01 -5.26 14.23
C GLN A 339 -35.07 -4.94 15.72
#